data_AF-A0A6H0ZUY0-F1
#
_entry.id   AF-A0A6H0ZUY0-F1
#
_cell.length_a   1.000
_cell.length_b   1.000
_cell.length_c   1.000
_cell.angle_alpha   90.00
_cell.angle_beta   90.00
_cell.angle_gamma   90.00
#
_symmetry.space_group_name_H-M   'P 1'
#
loop_
_entity.id
_entity.type
_entity.pdbx_description
1 polymer ?
#
loop_
_entity_poly.entity_id
_entity_poly.type
_entity_poly.pdbx_seq_one_letter_code
_entity_poly.pdbx_strand_id
1 'polypeptide(L)'
;MLLPIFPILGLAVGVGAQYGNLIGLSKFALIAGTIPVLVTLVFQILKSLRAGELGLDLIAMISMTGALVFGEYMAGAVVALMYSVGQYLEHAAEGRARREMTALLSRAPRKANRRNGNHIEEVSIEEIDTGDVLVVRRGDLVPVDGMSRLGHVGS
;
A
#
# COMPACT_ATOMS: atom_id res chain seq x y z
N MET A 1 -3.42 8.47 5.68
CA MET A 1 -2.71 9.38 4.74
C MET A 1 -2.23 10.71 5.35
N LEU A 2 -2.43 10.99 6.66
CA LEU A 2 -1.99 12.23 7.33
C LEU A 2 -0.77 12.06 8.26
N LEU A 3 -0.19 10.85 8.32
CA LEU A 3 0.90 10.50 9.24
C LEU A 3 2.24 11.23 8.99
N PRO A 4 2.68 11.54 7.74
CA PRO A 4 4.02 12.11 7.53
C PRO A 4 4.10 13.62 7.77
N ILE A 5 2.98 14.32 7.94
CA ILE A 5 2.98 15.79 8.05
C ILE A 5 3.55 16.23 9.39
N PHE A 6 3.22 15.53 10.47
CA PHE A 6 3.67 15.85 11.83
C PHE A 6 5.20 15.81 12.04
N PRO A 7 5.95 14.77 11.61
CA PRO A 7 7.40 14.74 11.77
C PRO A 7 8.12 15.77 10.90
N ILE A 8 7.63 16.04 9.68
CA ILE A 8 8.21 17.06 8.80
C ILE A 8 8.06 18.47 9.41
N LEU A 9 6.88 18.76 9.98
CA LEU A 9 6.61 20.04 10.63
C LEU A 9 7.43 20.22 11.91
N GLY A 10 7.61 19.15 12.70
CA GLY A 10 8.48 19.14 13.87
C GLY A 10 9.95 19.37 13.54
N LEU A 11 10.46 18.74 12.48
CA LEU A 11 11.85 18.93 12.01
C LEU A 11 12.09 20.35 11.47
N ALA A 12 11.14 20.88 10.69
CA ALA A 12 11.24 22.23 10.15
C ALA A 12 11.26 23.31 11.25
N VAL A 13 10.42 23.16 12.27
CA VAL A 13 10.38 24.07 13.42
C VAL A 13 11.62 23.92 14.31
N GLY A 14 12.11 22.69 14.52
CA GLY A 14 13.31 22.42 15.31
C GLY A 14 14.60 22.99 14.70
N VAL A 15 14.78 22.83 13.38
CA VAL A 15 15.94 23.38 12.66
C VAL A 15 15.87 24.91 12.60
N GLY A 16 14.68 25.50 12.43
CA GLY A 16 14.48 26.94 12.47
C GLY A 16 14.84 27.57 13.82
N ALA A 17 14.57 26.87 14.93
CA ALA A 17 14.90 27.34 16.27
C ALA A 17 16.40 27.32 16.59
N GLN A 18 17.20 26.52 15.87
CA GLN A 18 18.65 26.38 16.10
C GLN A 18 19.46 27.59 15.59
N TYR A 19 18.92 28.37 14.65
CA TYR A 19 19.55 29.60 14.15
C TYR A 19 19.35 30.83 15.05
N GLY A 20 18.48 30.77 16.07
CA GLY A 20 18.06 31.93 16.87
C GLY A 20 18.72 32.12 18.25
N ASN A 21 19.70 31.30 18.64
CA ASN A 21 20.45 31.40 19.91
C ASN A 21 19.62 31.67 21.20
N LEU A 22 18.46 31.02 21.34
CA LEU A 22 17.62 31.03 22.56
C LEU A 22 17.52 29.61 23.13
N ILE A 23 18.57 29.22 23.87
CA ILE A 23 18.85 27.85 24.39
C ILE A 23 17.70 27.27 25.25
N GLY A 24 16.79 28.10 25.78
CA GLY A 24 15.64 27.68 26.58
C GLY A 24 14.37 27.29 25.80
N LEU A 25 14.07 27.97 24.68
CA LEU A 25 12.88 27.71 23.85
C LEU A 25 13.08 26.54 22.88
N SER A 26 14.34 26.26 22.52
CA SER A 26 14.70 25.15 21.62
C SER A 26 14.31 23.77 22.17
N LYS A 27 14.40 23.56 23.50
CA LYS A 27 14.00 22.29 24.14
C LYS A 27 12.49 22.06 24.14
N PHE A 28 11.69 23.09 24.42
CA PHE A 28 10.23 22.99 24.42
C PHE A 28 9.66 22.74 23.02
N ALA A 29 10.22 23.39 21.99
CA ALA A 29 9.81 23.17 20.60
C ALA A 29 10.12 21.73 20.13
N LEU A 30 11.29 21.18 20.49
CA LEU A 30 11.66 19.80 20.17
C LEU A 30 10.81 18.76 20.91
N ILE A 31 10.54 18.99 22.20
CA ILE A 31 9.66 18.12 23.00
C ILE A 31 8.22 18.16 22.45
N ALA A 32 7.70 19.34 22.10
CA ALA A 32 6.36 19.50 21.53
C ALA A 32 6.21 18.85 20.13
N GLY A 33 7.29 18.80 19.33
CA GLY A 33 7.30 18.09 18.05
C GLY A 33 7.45 16.57 18.19
N THR A 34 8.18 16.11 19.20
CA THR A 34 8.51 14.69 19.39
C THR A 34 7.42 13.92 20.13
N ILE A 35 6.76 14.53 21.12
CA ILE A 35 5.72 13.87 21.93
C ILE A 35 4.55 13.34 21.09
N PRO A 36 3.95 14.10 20.15
CA PRO A 36 2.82 13.60 19.36
C PRO A 36 3.20 12.41 18.47
N VAL A 37 4.42 12.42 17.93
CA VAL A 37 4.97 11.32 17.12
C VAL A 37 5.18 10.09 18.01
N LEU A 38 5.78 10.26 19.19
CA LEU A 38 6.00 9.19 20.15
C LEU A 38 4.69 8.56 20.62
N VAL A 39 3.68 9.37 20.95
CA VAL A 39 2.35 8.89 21.37
C VAL A 39 1.68 8.10 20.25
N THR A 40 1.74 8.60 19.02
CA THR A 40 1.17 7.90 17.85
C THR A 40 1.87 6.57 17.60
N LEU A 41 3.20 6.54 17.73
CA LEU A 41 4.02 5.35 17.57
C LEU A 41 3.68 4.29 18.63
N VAL A 42 3.56 4.69 19.89
CA VAL A 42 3.17 3.80 21.00
C VAL A 42 1.79 3.19 20.76
N PHE A 43 0.81 3.98 20.29
CA PHE A 43 -0.52 3.46 19.96
C PHE A 43 -0.51 2.48 18.78
N GLN A 44 0.28 2.77 17.74
CA GLN A 44 0.43 1.86 16.61
C GLN A 44 1.08 0.55 17.04
N ILE A 45 2.13 0.61 17.86
CA ILE A 45 2.84 -0.57 18.34
C ILE A 45 1.98 -1.39 19.29
N LEU A 46 1.21 -0.78 20.18
CA LEU A 46 0.26 -1.52 21.02
C LEU A 46 -0.77 -2.29 20.16
N LYS A 47 -1.16 -1.73 19.02
CA LYS A 47 -2.08 -2.36 18.08
C LYS A 47 -1.41 -3.46 17.25
N SER A 48 -0.21 -3.22 16.70
CA SER A 48 0.58 -4.18 15.91
C SER A 48 1.07 -5.34 16.75
N LEU A 49 1.48 -5.09 18.00
CA LEU A 49 1.90 -6.13 18.94
C LEU A 49 0.73 -7.06 19.32
N ARG A 50 -0.49 -6.52 19.37
CA ARG A 50 -1.72 -7.31 19.58
C ARG A 50 -2.12 -8.11 18.35
N ALA A 51 -1.69 -7.69 17.16
CA ALA A 51 -1.86 -8.41 15.90
C ALA A 51 -0.75 -9.46 15.64
N GLY A 52 0.31 -9.49 16.45
CA GLY A 52 1.41 -10.45 16.33
C GLY A 52 2.44 -10.10 15.24
N GLU A 53 2.38 -8.90 14.67
CA GLU A 53 3.29 -8.45 13.62
C GLU A 53 4.49 -7.69 14.23
N LEU A 54 5.61 -8.39 14.39
CA LEU A 54 6.89 -7.79 14.81
C LEU A 54 7.66 -7.32 13.56
N GLY A 55 7.40 -6.09 13.14
CA GLY A 55 8.01 -5.47 11.97
C GLY A 55 9.08 -4.42 12.27
N LEU A 56 9.39 -3.60 11.26
CA LEU A 56 10.32 -2.47 11.33
C LEU A 56 9.96 -1.47 12.46
N ASP A 57 8.67 -1.41 12.82
CA ASP A 57 8.08 -0.57 13.84
C ASP A 57 8.71 -0.75 15.23
N LEU A 58 9.05 -2.00 15.59
CA LEU A 58 9.65 -2.29 16.89
C LEU A 58 11.07 -1.73 17.00
N ILE A 59 11.86 -1.89 15.93
CA ILE A 59 13.24 -1.38 15.87
C ILE A 59 13.22 0.15 15.93
N ALA A 60 12.30 0.77 15.20
CA ALA A 60 12.12 2.22 15.21
C ALA A 60 11.74 2.73 16.61
N MET A 61 10.85 2.03 17.32
CA MET A 61 10.45 2.38 18.69
C MET A 61 11.57 2.28 19.70
N ILE A 62 12.31 1.18 19.69
CA ILE A 62 13.43 0.99 20.63
C ILE A 62 14.49 2.06 20.37
N SER A 63 14.78 2.35 19.10
CA SER A 63 15.74 3.39 18.71
C SER A 63 15.30 4.80 19.13
N MET A 64 14.03 5.17 18.89
CA MET A 64 13.50 6.48 19.30
C MET A 64 13.45 6.60 20.82
N THR A 65 12.97 5.56 21.51
CA THR A 65 12.90 5.54 22.98
C THR A 65 14.29 5.66 23.60
N GLY A 66 15.27 4.92 23.06
CA GLY A 66 16.66 5.03 23.46
C GLY A 66 17.19 6.45 23.30
N ALA A 67 17.00 7.06 22.13
CA ALA A 67 17.44 8.43 21.88
C ALA A 67 16.83 9.44 22.87
N LEU A 68 15.55 9.30 23.21
CA LEU A 68 14.89 10.16 24.22
C LEU A 68 15.46 9.95 25.63
N VAL A 69 15.68 8.70 26.03
CA VAL A 69 16.23 8.36 27.36
C VAL A 69 17.64 8.92 27.54
N PHE A 70 18.46 8.88 26.49
CA PHE A 70 19.82 9.45 26.51
C PHE A 70 19.86 10.97 26.28
N GLY A 71 18.72 11.62 26.07
CA GLY A 71 18.65 13.08 25.83
C GLY A 71 19.08 13.50 24.42
N GLU A 72 19.25 12.55 23.51
CA GLU A 72 19.67 12.74 22.11
C GLU A 72 18.46 13.01 21.20
N TYR A 73 17.80 14.14 21.39
CA TYR A 73 16.58 14.50 20.67
C TYR A 73 16.78 14.58 19.14
N MET A 74 17.97 15.00 18.68
CA MET A 74 18.29 15.07 17.25
C MET A 74 18.33 13.68 16.62
N ALA A 75 18.95 12.71 17.29
CA ALA A 75 18.99 11.33 16.82
C ALA A 75 17.57 10.74 16.75
N GLY A 76 16.74 10.98 17.77
CA GLY A 76 15.33 10.57 17.77
C GLY A 76 14.53 11.14 16.61
N ALA A 77 14.72 12.43 16.29
CA ALA A 77 14.06 13.10 15.18
C ALA A 77 14.46 12.52 13.81
N VAL A 78 15.75 12.19 13.62
CA VAL A 78 16.24 11.56 12.38
C VAL A 78 15.64 10.17 12.21
N VAL A 79 15.60 9.36 13.27
CA VAL A 79 14.98 8.02 13.23
C VAL A 79 13.48 8.13 12.90
N ALA A 80 12.76 9.08 13.51
CA ALA A 80 11.35 9.35 13.22
C ALA A 80 11.10 9.76 11.76
N LEU A 81 11.97 10.59 11.19
CA LEU A 81 11.92 10.97 9.78
C LEU A 81 12.13 9.76 8.87
N MET A 82 13.20 9.01 9.07
CA MET A 82 13.53 7.84 8.24
C MET A 82 12.40 6.81 8.27
N TYR A 83 11.86 6.54 9.45
CA TYR A 83 10.73 5.63 9.62
C TYR A 83 9.49 6.11 8.87
N SER A 84 9.13 7.39 9.00
CA SER A 84 7.95 7.97 8.35
C SER A 84 8.07 7.95 6.82
N VAL A 85 9.26 8.23 6.28
CA VAL A 85 9.54 8.16 4.84
C VAL A 85 9.45 6.72 4.36
N GLY A 86 10.03 5.76 5.09
CA GLY A 86 9.94 4.34 4.78
C GLY A 86 8.50 3.85 4.70
N GLN A 87 7.67 4.18 5.70
CA GLN A 87 6.25 3.85 5.71
C GLN A 87 5.49 4.46 4.54
N TYR A 88 5.79 5.71 4.17
CA TYR A 88 5.18 6.33 3.00
C TYR A 88 5.53 5.60 1.70
N LEU A 89 6.81 5.23 1.53
CA LEU A 89 7.27 4.50 0.34
C LEU A 89 6.66 3.09 0.28
N GLU A 90 6.56 2.41 1.41
CA GLU A 90 5.93 1.09 1.52
C GLU A 90 4.46 1.14 1.10
N HIS A 91 3.69 2.09 1.63
CA HIS A 91 2.29 2.27 1.24
C HIS A 91 2.12 2.63 -0.24
N ALA A 92 3.03 3.45 -0.78
CA ALA A 92 3.03 3.79 -2.21
C ALA A 92 3.33 2.56 -3.09
N ALA A 93 4.29 1.73 -2.67
CA ALA A 93 4.65 0.50 -3.36
C ALA A 93 3.51 -0.53 -3.31
N GLU A 94 2.88 -0.72 -2.15
CA GLU A 94 1.74 -1.63 -1.97
C GLU A 94 0.56 -1.21 -2.84
N GLY A 95 0.23 0.09 -2.85
CA GLY A 95 -0.83 0.65 -3.69
C GLY A 95 -0.56 0.43 -5.19
N ARG A 96 0.70 0.55 -5.62
CA ARG A 96 1.09 0.28 -7.02
C ARG A 96 0.97 -1.20 -7.36
N ALA A 97 1.50 -2.09 -6.50
CA ALA A 97 1.41 -3.53 -6.69
C ALA A 97 -0.05 -4.00 -6.79
N ARG A 98 -0.92 -3.51 -5.90
CA ARG A 98 -2.35 -3.86 -5.92
C ARG A 98 -3.06 -3.38 -7.18
N ARG A 99 -2.72 -2.19 -7.69
CA ARG A 99 -3.27 -1.67 -8.95
C ARG A 99 -2.86 -2.52 -10.14
N GLU A 100 -1.59 -2.92 -10.21
CA GLU A 100 -1.09 -3.77 -11.29
C GLU A 100 -1.75 -5.15 -11.27
N MET A 101 -1.86 -5.79 -10.10
CA MET A 101 -2.62 -7.04 -9.95
C MET A 101 -4.09 -6.89 -10.33
N THR A 102 -4.73 -5.81 -9.90
CA THR A 102 -6.14 -5.53 -10.25
C THR A 102 -6.29 -5.31 -11.75
N ALA A 103 -5.35 -4.63 -12.39
CA ALA A 103 -5.35 -4.42 -13.84
C ALA A 103 -5.21 -5.75 -14.60
N LEU A 104 -4.33 -6.64 -14.15
CA LEU A 104 -4.20 -7.99 -14.73
C LEU A 104 -5.50 -8.80 -14.57
N LEU A 105 -6.11 -8.78 -13.38
CA LEU A 105 -7.38 -9.47 -13.13
C LEU A 105 -8.55 -8.84 -13.91
N SER A 106 -8.55 -7.53 -14.10
CA SER A 106 -9.61 -6.83 -14.85
C SER A 106 -9.61 -7.14 -16.34
N ARG A 107 -8.49 -7.64 -16.87
CA ARG A 107 -8.38 -8.12 -18.26
C ARG A 107 -8.91 -9.54 -18.46
N ALA A 108 -9.28 -10.25 -17.39
CA ALA A 108 -9.98 -11.52 -17.56
C ALA A 108 -11.35 -11.24 -18.21
N PRO A 109 -11.71 -11.95 -19.29
CA PRO A 109 -13.06 -11.88 -19.85
C PRO A 109 -14.07 -12.25 -18.75
N ARG A 110 -15.23 -11.59 -18.71
CA ARG A 110 -16.33 -11.92 -17.78
C ARG A 110 -17.56 -12.48 -18.49
N LYS A 111 -17.55 -12.41 -19.82
CA LYS A 111 -18.63 -12.85 -20.68
C LYS A 111 -18.07 -13.67 -21.83
N ALA A 112 -18.87 -14.59 -22.34
CA ALA A 112 -18.55 -15.41 -23.49
C ALA A 112 -19.74 -15.48 -24.45
N ASN A 113 -19.45 -15.65 -25.73
CA ASN A 113 -20.48 -15.90 -26.74
C ASN A 113 -20.73 -17.40 -26.83
N ARG A 114 -21.84 -17.89 -26.28
CA ARG A 114 -22.28 -19.28 -26.42
C ARG A 114 -23.11 -19.46 -27.68
N ARG A 115 -22.84 -20.54 -28.41
CA ARG A 115 -23.64 -20.97 -29.55
C ARG A 115 -24.73 -21.93 -29.10
N ASN A 116 -25.98 -21.50 -29.18
CA ASN A 116 -27.15 -22.34 -28.97
C ASN A 116 -27.81 -22.63 -30.32
N GLY A 117 -27.45 -23.76 -30.92
CA GLY A 117 -27.87 -24.15 -32.28
C GLY A 117 -27.41 -23.17 -33.36
N ASN A 118 -28.34 -22.38 -33.89
CA ASN A 118 -28.10 -21.36 -34.92
C ASN A 118 -27.96 -19.92 -34.38
N HIS A 119 -28.13 -19.71 -33.08
CA HIS A 119 -28.00 -18.39 -32.46
C HIS A 119 -26.73 -18.28 -31.61
N ILE A 120 -26.24 -17.05 -31.46
CA ILE A 120 -25.12 -16.72 -30.59
C ILE A 120 -25.68 -15.80 -29.49
N GLU A 121 -25.53 -16.21 -28.24
CA GLU A 121 -25.95 -15.44 -27.07
C GLU A 121 -24.73 -15.10 -26.19
N GLU A 122 -24.74 -13.90 -25.59
CA GLU A 122 -23.71 -13.49 -24.65
C GLU A 122 -24.11 -13.93 -23.24
N VAL A 123 -23.33 -14.82 -22.63
CA VAL A 123 -23.56 -15.38 -21.29
C VAL A 123 -22.42 -15.04 -20.34
N SER A 124 -22.69 -15.00 -19.04
CA SER A 124 -21.63 -14.85 -18.04
C SER A 124 -20.76 -16.10 -17.99
N ILE A 125 -19.47 -15.98 -17.64
CA ILE A 125 -18.59 -17.16 -17.55
C ILE A 125 -19.09 -18.18 -16.52
N GLU A 126 -19.76 -17.71 -15.47
CA GLU A 126 -20.34 -18.55 -14.42
C GLU A 126 -21.55 -19.38 -14.91
N GLU A 127 -22.14 -19.06 -16.06
CA GLU A 127 -23.29 -19.75 -16.66
C GLU A 127 -22.88 -20.75 -17.76
N ILE A 128 -21.58 -20.88 -18.02
CA ILE A 128 -21.03 -21.81 -19.02
C ILE A 128 -20.92 -23.19 -18.40
N ASP A 129 -21.52 -24.18 -19.07
CA ASP A 129 -21.50 -25.57 -18.62
C ASP A 129 -20.59 -26.46 -19.49
N THR A 130 -20.20 -27.61 -18.95
CA THR A 130 -19.29 -28.52 -19.67
C THR A 130 -20.00 -29.10 -20.89
N GLY A 131 -19.49 -28.80 -22.09
CA GLY A 131 -20.08 -29.23 -23.36
C GLY A 131 -20.64 -28.08 -24.21
N ASP A 132 -20.72 -26.87 -23.65
CA ASP A 132 -21.11 -25.67 -24.39
C ASP A 132 -20.11 -25.35 -25.51
N VAL A 133 -20.64 -24.92 -26.67
CA VAL A 133 -19.83 -24.48 -27.81
C VAL A 133 -19.71 -22.96 -27.75
N LEU A 134 -18.52 -22.46 -27.49
CA LEU A 134 -18.25 -21.02 -27.43
C LEU A 134 -17.67 -20.54 -28.77
N VAL A 135 -18.07 -19.34 -29.19
CA VAL A 135 -17.59 -18.67 -30.40
C VAL A 135 -16.62 -17.56 -30.01
N VAL A 136 -15.35 -17.75 -30.33
CA VAL A 136 -14.28 -16.76 -30.08
C VAL A 136 -13.89 -16.13 -31.42
N ARG A 137 -14.00 -14.80 -31.55
CA ARG A 137 -13.60 -14.09 -32.78
C ARG A 137 -12.10 -13.78 -32.74
N ARG A 138 -11.53 -13.42 -33.90
CA ARG A 138 -10.13 -12.95 -33.95
C ARG A 138 -9.96 -11.71 -33.07
N GLY A 139 -9.05 -11.80 -32.09
CA GLY A 139 -8.75 -10.72 -31.16
C GLY A 139 -9.47 -10.81 -29.82
N ASP A 140 -10.44 -11.74 -29.68
CA ASP A 140 -11.11 -11.98 -28.40
C ASP A 140 -10.20 -12.83 -27.48
N LEU A 141 -10.29 -12.58 -26.17
CA LEU A 141 -9.67 -13.42 -25.15
C LEU A 141 -10.48 -14.71 -25.00
N VAL A 142 -9.79 -15.85 -24.90
CA VAL A 142 -10.42 -17.15 -24.65
C VAL A 142 -10.97 -17.15 -23.21
N PRO A 143 -12.29 -17.32 -23.00
CA PRO A 143 -12.91 -17.15 -21.69
C PRO A 143 -12.68 -18.32 -20.73
N VAL A 144 -12.57 -19.54 -21.26
CA VAL A 144 -12.39 -20.78 -20.49
C VAL A 144 -11.53 -21.77 -21.27
N ASP A 145 -10.84 -22.68 -20.57
CA ASP A 145 -10.11 -23.78 -21.19
C ASP A 145 -11.09 -24.75 -21.88
N GLY A 146 -10.73 -25.22 -23.07
CA GLY A 146 -11.58 -26.13 -23.85
C GLY A 146 -10.86 -26.75 -25.04
N MET A 147 -11.51 -27.69 -25.72
CA MET A 147 -10.97 -28.29 -26.93
C MET A 147 -11.40 -27.50 -28.17
N SER A 148 -10.42 -27.06 -28.96
CA SER A 148 -10.67 -26.40 -30.24
C SER A 148 -11.29 -27.38 -31.23
N ARG A 149 -12.49 -27.06 -31.73
CA ARG A 149 -13.05 -27.67 -32.93
C ARG A 149 -12.76 -26.73 -34.09
N LEU A 150 -11.98 -27.17 -35.08
CA LEU A 150 -11.60 -26.36 -36.23
C LEU A 150 -12.85 -25.79 -36.92
N GLY A 151 -13.03 -24.47 -36.86
CA GLY A 151 -13.94 -23.72 -37.70
C GLY A 151 -13.17 -23.12 -38.87
N HIS A 152 -13.56 -23.47 -40.10
CA HIS A 152 -12.94 -22.90 -41.29
C HIS A 152 -13.33 -21.41 -41.39
N VAL A 153 -12.34 -20.51 -41.34
CA VAL A 153 -12.56 -19.08 -41.60
C VAL A 153 -12.71 -18.92 -43.11
N GLY A 154 -13.95 -18.99 -43.58
CA GLY A 154 -14.32 -18.57 -44.93
C GLY A 154 -14.15 -17.05 -45.04
N SER A 155 -13.42 -16.65 -46.08
CA SER A 155 -13.13 -15.30 -46.56
C SER A 155 -14.30 -14.33 -46.54
#